data_AF-A0A2N0RC68-F1
#
_entry.id   AF-A0A2N0RC68-F1
#
_cell.length_a   1.000
_cell.length_b   1.000
_cell.length_c   1.000
_cell.angle_alpha   90.00
_cell.angle_beta   90.00
_cell.angle_gamma   90.00
#
_symmetry.space_group_name_H-M   'P 1'
#
loop_
_entity.id
_entity.type
_entity.pdbx_description
1 polymer ?
#
loop_
_entity_poly.entity_id
_entity_poly.type
_entity_poly.pdbx_seq_one_letter_code
_entity_poly.pdbx_strand_id
1 'polypeptide(L)'
;MNELMSEEIAFNDIPHDRTLAVKICKGLRPKITEDTPKLIADLIIKCWDAKAENRPAAKELFQLLRKYFDELNKEVSEIYSQIKECEKIKVNKLKNRTNENKSKNIQTHPQAIYTSRLLNFKNLPEPVNSTDYLSSFQEPVSSTSENPISECLDYELNEFGGFSKIYSADWSEGNIEYWDIENQKWDRTPNVKVALKSLDNSSKISNDFLNEIKYYISGHFSCFNTAICYGITQDPDTRNYMMVLQYYENGDLRNNLMNDLEYRHKIINLYWIIDGLLAIHDAGKLLVI
;
A
#
# COMPACT_ATOMS: atom_id res chain seq x y z
N MET A 1 3.30 2.18 -7.25
CA MET A 1 4.42 2.81 -7.99
C MET A 1 4.19 4.30 -8.22
N ASN A 2 3.29 4.73 -9.13
CA ASN A 2 3.08 6.16 -9.42
C ASN A 2 2.90 7.04 -8.18
N GLU A 3 1.96 6.69 -7.30
CA GLU A 3 1.65 7.39 -6.04
C GLU A 3 2.92 7.75 -5.24
N LEU A 4 3.76 6.76 -4.89
CA LEU A 4 5.02 6.95 -4.18
C LEU A 4 6.06 7.79 -4.97
N MET A 5 5.98 7.82 -6.30
CA MET A 5 6.87 8.65 -7.12
C MET A 5 6.39 10.11 -7.20
N SER A 6 5.09 10.33 -7.36
CA SER A 6 4.48 11.66 -7.49
C SER A 6 4.25 12.36 -6.14
N GLU A 7 4.32 11.64 -5.01
CA GLU A 7 3.88 12.14 -3.68
C GLU A 7 2.38 12.53 -3.67
N GLU A 8 1.58 11.96 -4.59
CA GLU A 8 0.18 12.33 -4.78
C GLU A 8 -0.71 11.09 -4.87
N ILE A 9 -1.75 11.06 -4.01
CA ILE A 9 -2.72 9.96 -3.92
C ILE A 9 -3.60 9.94 -5.18
N ALA A 10 -3.70 8.78 -5.81
CA ALA A 10 -4.43 8.61 -7.07
C ALA A 10 -5.94 8.93 -6.92
N PHE A 11 -6.45 9.86 -7.73
CA PHE A 11 -7.87 10.23 -7.84
C PHE A 11 -8.50 10.78 -6.54
N ASN A 12 -7.69 11.42 -5.68
CA ASN A 12 -8.11 11.91 -4.37
C ASN A 12 -9.12 13.06 -4.39
N ASP A 13 -9.29 13.73 -5.53
CA ASP A 13 -10.21 14.85 -5.73
C ASP A 13 -11.63 14.42 -6.14
N ILE A 14 -11.88 13.14 -6.41
CA ILE A 14 -13.13 12.66 -7.04
C ILE A 14 -13.78 11.43 -6.36
N PRO A 15 -15.09 11.20 -6.54
CA PRO A 15 -15.77 9.99 -6.08
C PRO A 15 -15.14 8.69 -6.63
N HIS A 16 -14.94 7.69 -5.76
CA HIS A 16 -14.60 6.34 -6.19
C HIS A 16 -15.87 5.56 -6.57
N ASP A 17 -16.49 5.94 -7.69
CA ASP A 17 -17.78 5.43 -8.15
C ASP A 17 -17.68 4.63 -9.49
N ARG A 18 -18.84 4.29 -10.07
CA ARG A 18 -18.91 3.64 -11.39
C ARG A 18 -18.44 4.57 -12.52
N THR A 19 -18.63 5.88 -12.38
CA THR A 19 -18.17 6.88 -13.35
C THR A 19 -16.64 6.91 -13.43
N LEU A 20 -15.94 6.90 -12.28
CA LEU A 20 -14.50 6.77 -12.24
C LEU A 20 -14.03 5.42 -12.84
N ALA A 21 -14.68 4.31 -12.48
CA ALA A 21 -14.34 3.00 -13.07
C ALA A 21 -14.48 3.00 -14.60
N VAL A 22 -15.54 3.58 -15.15
CA VAL A 22 -15.74 3.73 -16.61
C VAL A 22 -14.68 4.65 -17.23
N LYS A 23 -14.27 5.73 -16.56
CA LYS A 23 -13.15 6.58 -17.03
C LYS A 23 -11.82 5.82 -17.07
N ILE A 24 -11.53 5.01 -16.04
CA ILE A 24 -10.29 4.20 -15.97
C ILE A 24 -10.26 3.13 -17.07
N CYS A 25 -11.38 2.45 -17.33
CA CYS A 25 -11.51 1.57 -18.49
C CYS A 25 -11.25 2.33 -19.80
N LYS A 26 -11.78 3.55 -19.95
CA LYS A 26 -11.53 4.43 -21.10
C LYS A 26 -10.14 5.09 -21.14
N GLY A 27 -9.17 4.58 -20.38
CA GLY A 27 -7.77 5.04 -20.44
C GLY A 27 -7.39 6.15 -19.47
N LEU A 28 -8.28 6.62 -18.58
CA LEU A 28 -7.88 7.54 -17.52
C LEU A 28 -6.85 6.87 -16.60
N ARG A 29 -5.77 7.60 -16.28
CA ARG A 29 -4.70 7.18 -15.35
C ARG A 29 -4.31 8.37 -14.46
N PRO A 30 -3.73 8.11 -13.27
CA PRO A 30 -3.08 9.16 -12.49
C PRO A 30 -1.95 9.83 -13.29
N LYS A 31 -1.70 11.10 -12.97
CA LYS A 31 -0.64 11.89 -13.62
C LYS A 31 0.75 11.34 -13.28
N ILE A 32 1.59 11.17 -14.29
CA ILE A 32 3.04 11.06 -14.15
C ILE A 32 3.59 12.48 -14.29
N THR A 33 4.46 12.89 -13.36
CA THR A 33 5.05 14.24 -13.34
C THR A 33 6.43 14.26 -14.02
N GLU A 34 6.81 15.41 -14.56
CA GLU A 34 8.12 15.65 -15.22
C GLU A 34 9.36 15.42 -14.32
N ASP A 35 9.17 15.35 -13.00
CA ASP A 35 10.16 14.98 -11.99
C ASP A 35 10.02 13.50 -11.56
N THR A 36 9.43 12.65 -12.40
CA THR A 36 9.55 11.19 -12.29
C THR A 36 10.67 10.69 -13.21
N PRO A 37 11.71 9.99 -12.70
CA PRO A 37 12.76 9.41 -13.54
C PRO A 37 12.18 8.56 -14.66
N LYS A 38 12.61 8.79 -15.90
CA LYS A 38 12.01 8.20 -17.10
C LYS A 38 11.92 6.67 -17.03
N LEU A 39 12.98 6.00 -16.56
CA LEU A 39 12.99 4.54 -16.36
C LEU A 39 11.86 4.04 -15.46
N ILE A 40 11.40 4.85 -14.49
CA ILE A 40 10.27 4.54 -13.61
C ILE A 40 8.94 4.95 -14.26
N ALA A 41 8.90 6.05 -15.02
CA ALA A 41 7.73 6.45 -15.80
C ALA A 41 7.35 5.38 -16.86
N ASP A 42 8.34 4.93 -17.65
CA ASP A 42 8.18 3.86 -18.64
C ASP A 42 7.70 2.55 -17.96
N LEU A 43 8.18 2.26 -16.75
CA LEU A 43 7.78 1.10 -15.96
C LEU A 43 6.35 1.21 -15.42
N ILE A 44 5.93 2.40 -14.95
CA ILE A 44 4.55 2.71 -14.56
C ILE A 44 3.61 2.48 -15.75
N ILE A 45 3.98 3.00 -16.93
CA ILE A 45 3.20 2.86 -18.17
C ILE A 45 3.07 1.38 -18.57
N LYS A 46 4.16 0.59 -18.54
CA LYS A 46 4.10 -0.86 -18.82
C LYS A 46 3.21 -1.63 -17.83
N CYS A 47 3.17 -1.23 -16.56
CA CYS A 47 2.27 -1.82 -15.56
C CYS A 47 0.79 -1.45 -15.78
N TRP A 48 0.51 -0.35 -16.49
CA TRP A 48 -0.84 0.20 -16.71
C TRP A 48 -1.49 -0.20 -18.03
N ASP A 49 -0.85 -1.07 -18.82
CA ASP A 49 -1.39 -1.57 -20.08
C ASP A 49 -2.74 -2.28 -19.87
N ALA A 50 -3.69 -2.03 -20.76
CA ALA A 50 -5.03 -2.60 -20.73
C ALA A 50 -5.01 -4.13 -20.82
N LYS A 51 -4.07 -4.69 -21.58
CA LYS A 51 -3.87 -6.12 -21.77
C LYS A 51 -3.04 -6.70 -20.62
N ALA A 52 -3.53 -7.77 -20.01
CA ALA A 52 -2.82 -8.41 -18.91
C ALA A 52 -1.50 -9.04 -19.40
N GLU A 53 -1.49 -9.57 -20.62
CA GLU A 53 -0.33 -10.21 -21.26
C GLU A 53 0.83 -9.25 -21.58
N ASN A 54 0.59 -7.94 -21.59
CA ASN A 54 1.61 -6.91 -21.81
C ASN A 54 2.32 -6.46 -20.51
N ARG A 55 1.71 -6.72 -19.35
CA ARG A 55 2.22 -6.26 -18.05
C ARG A 55 3.43 -7.08 -17.63
N PRO A 56 4.45 -6.47 -17.00
CA PRO A 56 5.60 -7.21 -16.51
C PRO A 56 5.22 -8.15 -15.37
N ALA A 57 5.78 -9.36 -15.35
CA ALA A 57 5.58 -10.27 -14.22
C ALA A 57 6.27 -9.74 -12.95
N ALA A 58 5.77 -10.09 -11.77
CA ALA A 58 6.36 -9.63 -10.49
C ALA A 58 7.86 -9.95 -10.37
N LYS A 59 8.29 -11.09 -10.93
CA LYS A 59 9.70 -11.50 -11.01
C LYS A 59 10.56 -10.61 -11.92
N GLU A 60 10.01 -10.12 -13.03
CA GLU A 60 10.67 -9.13 -13.90
C GLU A 60 10.80 -7.78 -13.19
N LEU A 61 9.71 -7.33 -12.54
CA LEU A 61 9.68 -6.10 -11.75
C LEU A 61 10.71 -6.14 -10.61
N PHE A 62 10.78 -7.25 -9.88
CA PHE A 62 11.77 -7.46 -8.82
C PHE A 62 13.20 -7.38 -9.36
N GLN A 63 13.51 -8.09 -10.44
CA GLN A 63 14.85 -8.06 -11.06
C GLN A 63 15.24 -6.64 -11.53
N LEU A 64 14.31 -5.90 -12.11
CA LEU A 64 14.54 -4.54 -12.59
C LEU A 64 14.70 -3.52 -11.45
N LEU A 65 13.83 -3.56 -10.45
CA LEU A 65 13.90 -2.68 -9.27
C LEU A 65 15.12 -3.00 -8.40
N ARG A 66 15.53 -4.28 -8.32
CA ARG A 66 16.79 -4.68 -7.69
C ARG A 66 18.00 -4.10 -8.43
N LYS A 67 18.04 -4.17 -9.77
CA LYS A 67 19.08 -3.52 -10.56
C LYS A 67 19.15 -2.02 -10.23
N TYR A 68 18.01 -1.34 -10.20
CA TYR A 68 17.97 0.09 -9.86
C TYR A 68 18.47 0.38 -8.44
N PHE A 69 18.05 -0.42 -7.44
CA PHE A 69 18.55 -0.35 -6.07
C PHE A 69 20.09 -0.51 -6.02
N ASP A 70 20.62 -1.54 -6.69
CA ASP A 70 22.07 -1.79 -6.79
C ASP A 70 22.82 -0.69 -7.56
N GLU A 71 22.13 0.17 -8.31
CA GLU A 71 22.67 1.27 -9.11
C GLU A 71 22.52 2.67 -8.46
N LEU A 72 21.76 2.80 -7.36
CA LEU A 72 21.47 4.08 -6.68
C LEU A 72 22.70 4.90 -6.24
N ASN A 73 23.87 4.29 -6.10
CA ASN A 73 25.12 4.97 -5.73
C ASN A 73 26.17 4.98 -6.86
N LYS A 74 25.82 4.56 -8.08
CA LYS A 74 26.74 4.47 -9.23
C LYS A 74 26.52 5.65 -10.16
N GLU A 75 27.42 6.63 -10.13
CA GLU A 75 27.27 7.89 -10.89
C GLU A 75 27.11 7.69 -12.41
N VAL A 76 27.70 6.63 -12.95
CA VAL A 76 27.62 6.26 -14.38
C VAL A 76 26.32 5.53 -14.77
N SER A 77 25.41 5.27 -13.82
CA SER A 77 24.14 4.61 -14.12
C SER A 77 23.08 5.59 -14.64
N GLU A 78 22.23 5.09 -15.54
CA GLU A 78 21.14 5.88 -16.11
C GLU A 78 20.11 6.28 -15.04
N ILE A 79 19.78 5.39 -14.11
CA ILE A 79 18.82 5.66 -13.02
C ILE A 79 19.33 6.75 -12.07
N TYR A 80 20.60 6.72 -11.68
CA TYR A 80 21.21 7.78 -10.86
C TYR A 80 21.20 9.12 -11.60
N SER A 81 21.56 9.10 -12.90
CA SER A 81 21.59 10.31 -13.73
C SER A 81 20.20 10.96 -13.83
N GLN A 82 19.17 10.17 -14.11
CA GLN A 82 17.78 10.65 -14.18
C GLN A 82 17.27 11.14 -12.82
N ILE A 83 17.60 10.47 -11.72
CA ILE A 83 17.27 10.96 -10.36
C ILE A 83 17.88 12.35 -10.11
N LYS A 84 19.17 12.52 -10.40
CA LYS A 84 19.92 13.77 -10.25
C LYS A 84 19.44 14.89 -11.18
N GLU A 85 18.60 14.58 -12.18
CA GLU A 85 17.87 15.57 -12.99
C GLU A 85 16.49 15.88 -12.42
N CYS A 86 15.72 14.87 -12.02
CA CYS A 86 14.42 15.03 -11.37
C CYS A 86 14.51 15.85 -10.06
N GLU A 87 15.58 15.66 -9.28
CA GLU A 87 15.84 16.46 -8.07
C GLU A 87 16.01 17.95 -8.38
N LYS A 88 16.70 18.30 -9.48
CA LYS A 88 16.83 19.70 -9.93
C LYS A 88 15.46 20.28 -10.32
N ILE A 89 14.64 19.49 -11.00
CA ILE A 89 13.28 19.86 -11.39
C ILE A 89 12.41 20.09 -10.14
N LYS A 90 12.38 19.15 -9.18
CA LYS A 90 11.64 19.28 -7.92
C LYS A 90 12.08 20.52 -7.13
N VAL A 91 13.38 20.75 -6.99
CA VAL A 91 13.94 21.93 -6.32
C VAL A 91 13.55 23.24 -7.03
N ASN A 92 13.53 23.28 -8.36
CA ASN A 92 13.12 24.46 -9.11
C ASN A 92 11.60 24.71 -9.00
N LYS A 93 10.76 23.66 -9.02
CA LYS A 93 9.32 23.78 -8.73
C LYS A 93 9.07 24.34 -7.33
N LEU A 94 9.80 23.85 -6.32
CA LEU A 94 9.67 24.30 -4.94
C LEU A 94 10.07 25.78 -4.78
N LYS A 95 11.17 26.23 -5.41
CA LYS A 95 11.60 27.64 -5.41
C LYS A 95 10.58 28.58 -6.07
N ASN A 96 9.82 28.10 -7.04
CA ASN A 96 8.83 28.88 -7.78
C ASN A 96 7.44 28.90 -7.13
N ARG A 97 7.22 28.12 -6.05
CA ARG A 97 5.97 28.17 -5.27
C ARG A 97 6.07 29.27 -4.20
N THR A 98 5.05 30.12 -4.11
CA THR A 98 4.91 31.10 -3.02
C THR A 98 4.72 30.40 -1.67
N ASN A 99 5.14 31.06 -0.58
CA ASN A 99 5.35 30.46 0.75
C ASN A 99 4.11 29.90 1.49
N GLU A 100 2.91 30.01 0.91
CA GLU A 100 1.64 29.83 1.64
C GLU A 100 1.26 28.36 1.89
N ASN A 101 1.60 27.44 0.98
CA ASN A 101 1.20 26.02 1.06
C ASN A 101 2.28 25.11 1.66
N LYS A 102 2.73 25.43 2.89
CA LYS A 102 3.68 24.60 3.67
C LYS A 102 3.05 23.45 4.46
N SER A 103 1.73 23.30 4.42
CA SER A 103 1.02 22.13 4.93
C SER A 103 -0.01 21.67 3.90
N LYS A 104 0.37 20.75 3.02
CA LYS A 104 -0.59 19.96 2.23
C LYS A 104 -1.21 18.92 3.15
N ASN A 105 -2.19 19.32 3.96
CA ASN A 105 -3.08 18.36 4.59
C ASN A 105 -3.84 17.65 3.45
N ILE A 106 -3.74 16.33 3.31
CA ILE A 106 -4.18 15.61 2.10
C ILE A 106 -5.71 15.45 2.13
N GLN A 107 -6.42 16.52 1.77
CA GLN A 107 -7.88 16.53 1.70
C GLN A 107 -8.34 15.62 0.57
N THR A 108 -8.85 14.44 0.92
CA THR A 108 -9.53 13.54 0.01
C THR A 108 -11.00 13.91 -0.15
N HIS A 109 -11.58 13.60 -1.30
CA HIS A 109 -13.01 13.72 -1.54
C HIS A 109 -13.77 12.73 -0.63
N PRO A 110 -14.89 13.11 0.03
CA PRO A 110 -15.57 12.26 1.02
C PRO A 110 -16.10 10.90 0.50
N GLN A 111 -16.16 10.73 -0.82
CA GLN A 111 -16.54 9.47 -1.49
C GLN A 111 -15.36 8.78 -2.19
N ALA A 112 -14.13 9.25 -2.00
CA ALA A 112 -12.92 8.52 -2.37
C ALA A 112 -12.64 7.46 -1.30
N ILE A 113 -12.33 6.23 -1.72
CA ILE A 113 -12.16 5.08 -0.82
C ILE A 113 -10.84 4.38 -1.15
N TYR A 114 -9.89 4.46 -0.21
CA TYR A 114 -8.52 3.95 -0.33
C TYR A 114 -8.27 2.60 0.36
N THR A 115 -9.31 2.06 0.95
CA THR A 115 -9.32 0.76 1.63
C THR A 115 -10.09 -0.27 0.79
N SER A 116 -9.77 -1.55 0.96
CA SER A 116 -10.28 -2.60 0.05
C SER A 116 -11.80 -2.77 0.15
N ARG A 117 -12.50 -2.85 -0.98
CA ARG A 117 -13.97 -2.99 -1.04
C ARG A 117 -14.42 -3.72 -2.31
N LEU A 118 -15.61 -4.30 -2.29
CA LEU A 118 -16.15 -5.07 -3.42
C LEU A 118 -16.67 -4.15 -4.55
N LEU A 119 -15.98 -4.14 -5.69
CA LEU A 119 -16.35 -3.34 -6.87
C LEU A 119 -17.39 -4.06 -7.75
N ASN A 120 -18.66 -4.06 -7.32
CA ASN A 120 -19.78 -4.68 -8.07
C ASN A 120 -20.27 -3.81 -9.26
N PHE A 121 -19.37 -3.44 -10.16
CA PHE A 121 -19.68 -2.64 -11.35
C PHE A 121 -19.95 -3.54 -12.56
N LYS A 122 -21.24 -3.84 -12.79
CA LYS A 122 -21.67 -4.61 -13.97
C LYS A 122 -21.52 -3.80 -15.26
N ASN A 123 -21.20 -4.48 -16.35
CA ASN A 123 -21.12 -3.96 -17.71
C ASN A 123 -20.23 -2.69 -17.80
N LEU A 124 -18.97 -2.81 -17.34
CA LEU A 124 -17.91 -1.86 -17.67
C LEU A 124 -17.48 -2.07 -19.15
N PRO A 125 -17.01 -1.02 -19.85
CA PRO A 125 -16.43 -1.18 -21.17
C PRO A 125 -15.06 -1.87 -21.09
N GLU A 126 -14.61 -2.43 -22.22
CA GLU A 126 -13.25 -2.99 -22.33
C GLU A 126 -12.19 -1.93 -22.00
N PRO A 127 -11.09 -2.31 -21.32
CA PRO A 127 -10.02 -1.38 -20.99
C PRO A 127 -9.23 -1.00 -22.25
N VAL A 128 -8.84 0.27 -22.34
CA VAL A 128 -7.91 0.78 -23.36
C VAL A 128 -6.70 1.47 -22.72
N ASN A 129 -5.60 1.57 -23.47
CA ASN A 129 -4.42 2.32 -23.07
C ASN A 129 -4.69 3.83 -23.10
N SER A 130 -4.05 4.58 -22.20
CA SER A 130 -4.16 6.04 -22.18
C SER A 130 -3.47 6.67 -23.37
N THR A 131 -4.13 7.67 -23.97
CA THR A 131 -3.51 8.62 -24.92
C THR A 131 -2.77 9.76 -24.22
N ASP A 132 -3.07 9.98 -22.93
CA ASP A 132 -2.89 11.29 -22.29
C ASP A 132 -1.49 11.47 -21.68
N TYR A 133 -0.66 10.42 -21.73
CA TYR A 133 0.77 10.49 -21.41
C TYR A 133 1.54 11.51 -22.27
N LEU A 134 0.96 11.94 -23.40
CA LEU A 134 1.51 12.94 -24.32
C LEU A 134 1.00 14.38 -24.06
N SER A 135 0.12 14.61 -23.07
CA SER A 135 -0.63 15.86 -22.93
C SER A 135 -0.77 16.42 -21.50
N SER A 136 0.00 15.92 -20.52
CA SER A 136 -0.24 16.11 -19.08
C SER A 136 0.12 17.48 -18.45
N PHE A 137 0.09 18.58 -19.23
CA PHE A 137 0.55 19.93 -18.82
C PHE A 137 -0.57 20.98 -18.58
N GLN A 138 -1.64 20.64 -17.83
CA GLN A 138 -2.52 21.61 -17.14
C GLN A 138 -3.34 20.95 -16.00
N GLU A 139 -3.95 21.75 -15.11
CA GLU A 139 -4.45 21.33 -13.78
C GLU A 139 -5.50 22.33 -13.18
N PRO A 140 -6.07 22.19 -11.95
CA PRO A 140 -7.53 21.97 -11.79
C PRO A 140 -8.25 22.95 -10.84
N VAL A 141 -9.51 22.66 -10.45
CA VAL A 141 -10.30 23.35 -9.40
C VAL A 141 -11.14 22.33 -8.59
N SER A 142 -11.46 22.63 -7.32
CA SER A 142 -11.95 21.70 -6.27
C SER A 142 -13.24 22.14 -5.55
N SER A 143 -13.81 21.30 -4.64
CA SER A 143 -14.46 21.74 -3.37
C SER A 143 -15.10 20.63 -2.48
N THR A 144 -14.59 20.48 -1.25
CA THR A 144 -15.27 20.45 0.10
C THR A 144 -16.22 19.32 0.59
N SER A 145 -16.51 19.31 1.91
CA SER A 145 -16.84 18.14 2.77
C SER A 145 -17.61 18.48 4.08
N GLU A 146 -18.28 17.53 4.76
CA GLU A 146 -18.56 17.53 6.23
C GLU A 146 -19.05 16.14 6.80
N ASN A 147 -19.28 16.01 8.13
CA ASN A 147 -19.43 14.74 8.91
C ASN A 147 -20.68 14.79 9.89
N PRO A 148 -20.82 14.28 11.17
CA PRO A 148 -20.03 13.38 12.05
C PRO A 148 -20.77 12.26 12.91
N ILE A 149 -20.02 11.20 13.29
CA ILE A 149 -19.90 10.49 14.62
C ILE A 149 -21.12 9.95 15.45
N SER A 150 -21.00 8.71 15.99
CA SER A 150 -21.40 8.31 17.37
C SER A 150 -20.71 7.01 17.90
N GLU A 151 -20.68 6.80 19.23
CA GLU A 151 -19.89 5.78 20.00
C GLU A 151 -20.61 4.40 20.18
N CYS A 152 -20.18 3.37 20.95
CA CYS A 152 -19.10 3.19 21.96
C CYS A 152 -18.72 1.70 22.22
N LEU A 153 -17.45 1.41 22.55
CA LEU A 153 -16.95 0.47 23.61
C LEU A 153 -15.41 0.35 23.54
N ASP A 154 -14.77 -0.04 24.65
CA ASP A 154 -13.34 0.25 24.90
C ASP A 154 -12.32 -0.63 24.16
N TYR A 155 -12.05 -0.22 22.91
CA TYR A 155 -10.82 -0.46 22.15
C TYR A 155 -10.49 0.83 21.39
N GLU A 156 -9.21 1.10 21.11
CA GLU A 156 -8.87 2.23 20.24
C GLU A 156 -9.11 1.81 18.77
N LEU A 157 -10.24 2.28 18.20
CA LEU A 157 -10.60 2.06 16.80
C LEU A 157 -9.76 2.98 15.92
N ASN A 158 -8.58 2.50 15.55
CA ASN A 158 -7.61 3.28 14.79
C ASN A 158 -8.02 3.42 13.31
N GLU A 159 -8.57 2.37 12.68
CA GLU A 159 -8.86 2.40 11.24
C GLU A 159 -9.95 1.42 10.77
N PHE A 160 -10.62 1.79 9.68
CA PHE A 160 -11.51 0.90 8.91
C PHE A 160 -10.75 0.27 7.74
N GLY A 161 -10.19 -0.93 7.95
CA GLY A 161 -9.45 -1.72 6.97
C GLY A 161 -10.29 -2.31 5.81
N GLY A 162 -11.25 -1.55 5.27
CA GLY A 162 -12.01 -1.84 4.06
C GLY A 162 -13.17 -2.83 4.22
N PHE A 163 -12.88 -3.99 4.82
CA PHE A 163 -13.85 -5.04 5.16
C PHE A 163 -13.76 -5.49 6.63
N SER A 164 -12.97 -4.79 7.44
CA SER A 164 -12.59 -5.21 8.80
C SER A 164 -12.29 -3.99 9.67
N LYS A 165 -12.77 -3.99 10.91
CA LYS A 165 -12.27 -3.08 11.94
C LYS A 165 -10.83 -3.43 12.32
N ILE A 166 -10.01 -2.41 12.60
CA ILE A 166 -8.65 -2.58 13.14
C ILE A 166 -8.56 -1.86 14.48
N TYR A 167 -8.09 -2.59 15.49
CA TYR A 167 -7.86 -2.09 16.85
C TYR A 167 -6.37 -2.21 17.21
N SER A 168 -5.91 -1.52 18.25
CA SER A 168 -4.65 -1.85 18.92
C SER A 168 -4.86 -2.36 20.34
N ALA A 169 -3.99 -3.26 20.79
CA ALA A 169 -3.99 -3.79 22.16
C ALA A 169 -2.56 -4.04 22.65
N ASP A 170 -2.34 -3.97 23.96
CA ASP A 170 -1.06 -4.28 24.59
C ASP A 170 -1.03 -5.75 25.03
N TRP A 171 -0.12 -6.54 24.47
CA TRP A 171 0.02 -7.97 24.79
C TRP A 171 1.07 -8.18 25.88
N SER A 172 0.62 -8.14 27.13
CA SER A 172 1.47 -8.29 28.32
C SER A 172 2.25 -9.62 28.35
N GLU A 173 1.60 -10.76 28.06
CA GLU A 173 2.29 -12.06 27.98
C GLU A 173 3.30 -12.14 26.84
N GLY A 174 3.09 -11.39 25.75
CA GLY A 174 3.95 -11.41 24.58
C GLY A 174 3.76 -12.58 23.61
N ASN A 175 4.34 -12.42 22.42
CA ASN A 175 4.48 -13.50 21.44
C ASN A 175 5.42 -14.60 21.97
N ILE A 176 5.18 -15.83 21.54
CA ILE A 176 6.08 -16.96 21.78
C ILE A 176 7.26 -16.87 20.81
N GLU A 177 8.48 -17.08 21.32
CA GLU A 177 9.68 -17.21 20.48
C GLU A 177 10.06 -18.69 20.28
N TYR A 178 10.26 -19.43 21.38
CA TYR A 178 10.66 -20.84 21.37
C TYR A 178 10.23 -21.58 22.66
N TRP A 179 10.35 -22.90 22.66
CA TRP A 179 10.20 -23.72 23.87
C TRP A 179 11.53 -23.84 24.60
N ASP A 180 11.59 -23.34 25.83
CA ASP A 180 12.72 -23.52 26.74
C ASP A 180 12.64 -24.95 27.32
N ILE A 181 13.55 -25.81 26.83
CA ILE A 181 13.65 -27.22 27.22
C ILE A 181 14.13 -27.38 28.67
N GLU A 182 14.95 -26.47 29.18
CA GLU A 182 15.53 -26.58 30.52
C GLU A 182 14.50 -26.19 31.59
N ASN A 183 13.78 -25.09 31.38
CA ASN A 183 12.75 -24.60 32.30
C ASN A 183 11.34 -25.12 31.99
N GLN A 184 11.16 -25.94 30.95
CA GLN A 184 9.88 -26.52 30.53
C GLN A 184 8.75 -25.48 30.39
N LYS A 185 9.05 -24.38 29.69
CA LYS A 185 8.16 -23.23 29.49
C LYS A 185 8.28 -22.69 28.06
N TRP A 186 7.30 -21.89 27.65
CA TRP A 186 7.48 -21.03 26.47
C TRP A 186 8.29 -19.79 26.84
N ASP A 187 9.35 -19.51 26.07
CA ASP A 187 10.02 -18.22 26.11
C ASP A 187 9.30 -17.22 25.21
N ARG A 188 9.27 -15.95 25.61
CA ARG A 188 8.36 -14.93 25.07
C ARG A 188 8.95 -13.53 25.13
N THR A 189 8.52 -12.67 24.20
CA THR A 189 8.82 -11.22 24.20
C THR A 189 7.65 -10.45 24.85
N PRO A 190 7.66 -10.13 26.16
CA PRO A 190 6.51 -9.55 26.86
C PRO A 190 6.27 -8.07 26.50
N ASN A 191 5.06 -7.59 26.78
CA ASN A 191 4.63 -6.19 26.59
C ASN A 191 4.72 -5.68 25.14
N VAL A 192 4.32 -6.49 24.17
CA VAL A 192 4.31 -6.13 22.74
C VAL A 192 2.96 -5.50 22.36
N LYS A 193 2.97 -4.29 21.77
CA LYS A 193 1.76 -3.71 21.18
C LYS A 193 1.43 -4.42 19.87
N VAL A 194 0.17 -4.84 19.71
CA VAL A 194 -0.33 -5.57 18.53
C VAL A 194 -1.49 -4.84 17.87
N ALA A 195 -1.64 -5.05 16.56
CA ALA A 195 -2.83 -4.67 15.81
C ALA A 195 -3.77 -5.88 15.70
N LEU A 196 -5.03 -5.72 16.10
CA LEU A 196 -6.07 -6.74 16.01
C LEU A 196 -6.98 -6.42 14.83
N LYS A 197 -6.95 -7.26 13.80
CA LYS A 197 -7.79 -7.10 12.59
C LYS A 197 -8.96 -8.07 12.63
N SER A 198 -10.18 -7.54 12.75
CA SER A 198 -11.41 -8.34 12.77
C SER A 198 -11.65 -9.07 11.45
N LEU A 199 -12.17 -10.30 11.51
CA LEU A 199 -12.60 -11.08 10.35
C LEU A 199 -14.13 -11.18 10.37
N ASP A 200 -14.79 -10.08 10.02
CA ASP A 200 -16.24 -9.89 10.16
C ASP A 200 -17.06 -11.00 9.49
N ASN A 201 -18.01 -11.60 10.23
CA ASN A 201 -18.74 -12.83 9.88
C ASN A 201 -17.86 -14.10 9.91
N SER A 202 -16.94 -14.21 10.88
CA SER A 202 -15.95 -15.30 10.92
C SER A 202 -16.56 -16.71 10.99
N SER A 203 -17.83 -16.82 11.40
CA SER A 203 -18.63 -18.05 11.39
C SER A 203 -18.90 -18.64 9.99
N LYS A 204 -18.53 -17.92 8.92
CA LYS A 204 -18.63 -18.35 7.52
C LYS A 204 -17.26 -18.57 6.84
N ILE A 205 -16.16 -18.47 7.58
CA ILE A 205 -14.81 -18.68 7.06
C ILE A 205 -14.62 -20.14 6.62
N SER A 206 -13.94 -20.36 5.50
CA SER A 206 -13.58 -21.70 5.03
C SER A 206 -12.36 -22.25 5.77
N ASN A 207 -12.28 -23.58 5.88
CA ASN A 207 -11.08 -24.26 6.37
C ASN A 207 -9.85 -23.94 5.50
N ASP A 208 -10.05 -23.65 4.21
CA ASP A 208 -8.97 -23.26 3.30
C ASP A 208 -8.31 -21.96 3.77
N PHE A 209 -9.09 -20.92 4.06
CA PHE A 209 -8.59 -19.64 4.58
C PHE A 209 -7.87 -19.79 5.93
N LEU A 210 -8.37 -20.67 6.82
CA LEU A 210 -7.67 -21.01 8.07
C LEU A 210 -6.34 -21.74 7.81
N ASN A 211 -6.26 -22.58 6.79
CA ASN A 211 -5.01 -23.19 6.34
C ASN A 211 -4.06 -22.16 5.70
N GLU A 212 -4.57 -21.12 5.03
CA GLU A 212 -3.73 -20.01 4.51
C GLU A 212 -3.13 -19.18 5.65
N ILE A 213 -3.94 -18.79 6.64
CA ILE A 213 -3.46 -18.13 7.86
C ILE A 213 -2.44 -19.01 8.59
N LYS A 214 -2.70 -20.31 8.76
CA LYS A 214 -1.76 -21.25 9.38
C LYS A 214 -0.44 -21.34 8.61
N TYR A 215 -0.49 -21.38 7.28
CA TYR A 215 0.71 -21.38 6.43
C TYR A 215 1.51 -20.08 6.61
N TYR A 216 0.84 -18.93 6.63
CA TYR A 216 1.46 -17.62 6.86
C TYR A 216 2.17 -17.52 8.22
N ILE A 217 1.51 -17.96 9.30
CA ILE A 217 2.10 -17.98 10.66
C ILE A 217 3.25 -18.99 10.79
N SER A 218 3.21 -20.11 10.04
CA SER A 218 4.14 -21.23 10.22
C SER A 218 5.62 -20.98 9.87
N GLY A 219 6.00 -19.77 9.46
CA GLY A 219 7.36 -19.44 9.03
C GLY A 219 7.77 -20.05 7.68
N HIS A 220 6.94 -20.90 7.08
CA HIS A 220 7.07 -21.32 5.67
C HIS A 220 6.91 -20.15 4.70
N PHE A 221 6.27 -19.06 5.13
CA PHE A 221 6.21 -17.78 4.44
C PHE A 221 7.16 -16.77 5.09
N SER A 222 8.43 -16.74 4.65
CA SER A 222 9.49 -15.93 5.27
C SER A 222 9.85 -14.69 4.44
N CYS A 223 8.97 -13.68 4.43
CA CYS A 223 9.27 -12.37 3.82
C CYS A 223 9.20 -11.22 4.84
N PHE A 224 10.35 -10.60 5.11
CA PHE A 224 10.49 -9.44 6.00
C PHE A 224 9.71 -8.19 5.54
N ASN A 225 9.33 -8.14 4.25
CA ASN A 225 8.60 -7.03 3.64
C ASN A 225 7.07 -7.25 3.64
N THR A 226 6.55 -8.09 4.54
CA THR A 226 5.12 -8.36 4.73
C THR A 226 4.73 -8.23 6.20
N ALA A 227 3.48 -7.83 6.47
CA ALA A 227 3.03 -7.53 7.83
C ALA A 227 3.02 -8.80 8.70
N ILE A 228 3.83 -8.81 9.77
CA ILE A 228 4.00 -10.01 10.62
C ILE A 228 2.66 -10.35 11.30
N CYS A 229 2.26 -11.62 11.24
CA CYS A 229 1.11 -12.16 11.95
C CYS A 229 1.60 -13.15 13.02
N TYR A 230 1.32 -12.84 14.28
CA TYR A 230 1.68 -13.69 15.42
C TYR A 230 0.67 -14.81 15.66
N GLY A 231 -0.56 -14.68 15.16
CA GLY A 231 -1.61 -15.66 15.39
C GLY A 231 -3.01 -15.20 15.06
N ILE A 232 -3.99 -15.96 15.56
CA ILE A 232 -5.40 -15.55 15.62
C ILE A 232 -5.89 -15.58 17.06
N THR A 233 -6.84 -14.70 17.37
CA THR A 233 -7.62 -14.69 18.61
C THR A 233 -9.11 -14.67 18.27
N GLN A 234 -9.99 -14.69 19.27
CA GLN A 234 -11.43 -14.54 19.09
C GLN A 234 -11.95 -13.40 19.98
N ASP A 235 -12.75 -12.52 19.40
CA ASP A 235 -13.53 -11.51 20.12
C ASP A 235 -14.54 -12.22 21.06
N PRO A 236 -14.53 -11.96 22.38
CA PRO A 236 -15.39 -12.65 23.33
C PRO A 236 -16.88 -12.30 23.17
N ASP A 237 -17.18 -11.12 22.64
CA ASP A 237 -18.53 -10.56 22.53
C ASP A 237 -19.13 -10.88 21.15
N THR A 238 -18.44 -10.51 20.06
CA THR A 238 -18.95 -10.75 18.70
C THR A 238 -18.66 -12.15 18.18
N ARG A 239 -17.75 -12.89 18.82
CA ARG A 239 -17.26 -14.23 18.41
C ARG A 239 -16.59 -14.28 17.04
N ASN A 240 -16.30 -13.14 16.43
CA ASN A 240 -15.46 -13.09 15.24
C ASN A 240 -14.00 -13.44 15.61
N TYR A 241 -13.35 -14.24 14.77
CA TYR A 241 -11.90 -14.38 14.80
C TYR A 241 -11.24 -13.05 14.43
N MET A 242 -10.07 -12.78 15.00
CA MET A 242 -9.24 -11.62 14.68
C MET A 242 -7.81 -12.07 14.42
N MET A 243 -7.16 -11.51 13.41
CA MET A 243 -5.72 -11.71 13.20
C MET A 243 -4.93 -10.83 14.17
N VAL A 244 -3.92 -11.41 14.81
CA VAL A 244 -2.99 -10.71 15.71
C VAL A 244 -1.75 -10.35 14.90
N LEU A 245 -1.59 -9.06 14.60
CA LEU A 245 -0.55 -8.54 13.72
C LEU A 245 0.45 -7.67 14.50
N GLN A 246 1.65 -7.49 13.96
CA GLN A 246 2.59 -6.47 14.43
C GLN A 246 1.96 -5.08 14.34
N TYR A 247 2.03 -4.31 15.42
CA TYR A 247 1.70 -2.89 15.40
C TYR A 247 2.87 -2.11 14.82
N TYR A 248 2.61 -1.29 13.79
CA TYR A 248 3.59 -0.40 13.19
C TYR A 248 3.35 1.02 13.70
N GLU A 249 4.20 1.50 14.61
CA GLU A 249 4.04 2.82 15.26
C GLU A 249 4.05 3.98 14.26
N ASN A 250 4.83 3.86 13.18
CA ASN A 250 4.89 4.81 12.07
C ASN A 250 3.71 4.66 11.08
N GLY A 251 2.59 4.06 11.51
CA GLY A 251 1.35 3.93 10.75
C GLY A 251 1.53 3.34 9.34
N ASP A 252 0.79 3.90 8.38
CA ASP A 252 0.89 3.53 6.98
C ASP A 252 1.78 4.48 6.15
N LEU A 253 2.17 4.01 4.96
CA LEU A 253 3.04 4.73 4.03
C LEU A 253 2.44 6.07 3.55
N ARG A 254 1.11 6.21 3.44
CA ARG A 254 0.49 7.44 2.93
C ARG A 254 0.57 8.57 3.94
N ASN A 255 0.20 8.32 5.19
CA ASN A 255 0.22 9.36 6.22
C ASN A 255 1.65 9.75 6.62
N ASN A 256 2.60 8.79 6.64
CA ASN A 256 3.91 8.99 7.26
C ASN A 256 5.09 9.18 6.28
N LEU A 257 4.95 8.83 4.99
CA LEU A 257 6.06 8.84 4.03
C LEU A 257 5.74 9.50 2.67
N MET A 258 4.57 10.14 2.48
CA MET A 258 4.24 10.79 1.20
C MET A 258 4.67 12.26 1.07
N ASN A 259 5.46 12.79 1.99
CA ASN A 259 5.96 14.17 1.94
C ASN A 259 7.49 14.20 1.88
N ASP A 260 8.05 14.74 0.79
CA ASP A 260 9.47 15.06 0.62
C ASP A 260 10.48 13.90 0.81
N LEU A 261 10.10 12.67 0.43
CA LEU A 261 11.09 11.59 0.23
C LEU A 261 12.07 11.92 -0.91
N GLU A 262 13.36 11.80 -0.60
CA GLU A 262 14.41 11.66 -1.62
C GLU A 262 14.09 10.47 -2.54
N TYR A 263 14.44 10.58 -3.83
CA TYR A 263 14.20 9.51 -4.80
C TYR A 263 14.89 8.20 -4.41
N ARG A 264 16.06 8.29 -3.76
CA ARG A 264 16.76 7.14 -3.17
C ARG A 264 15.84 6.32 -2.26
N HIS A 265 15.13 6.98 -1.34
CA HIS A 265 14.18 6.33 -0.43
C HIS A 265 12.92 5.82 -1.15
N LYS A 266 12.43 6.54 -2.18
CA LYS A 266 11.34 6.05 -3.04
C LYS A 266 11.70 4.73 -3.75
N ILE A 267 12.88 4.63 -4.36
CA ILE A 267 13.33 3.39 -5.04
C ILE A 267 13.54 2.24 -4.04
N ILE A 268 14.08 2.51 -2.85
CA ILE A 268 14.23 1.50 -1.78
C ILE A 268 12.84 0.95 -1.36
N ASN A 269 11.87 1.85 -1.11
CA ASN A 269 10.51 1.44 -0.78
C ASN A 269 9.82 0.66 -1.91
N LEU A 270 10.02 1.05 -3.19
CA LEU A 270 9.54 0.25 -4.33
C LEU A 270 10.15 -1.15 -4.39
N TYR A 271 11.45 -1.28 -4.07
CA TYR A 271 12.15 -2.56 -4.04
C TYR A 271 11.60 -3.49 -2.94
N TRP A 272 11.39 -2.98 -1.72
CA TRP A 272 10.78 -3.74 -0.63
C TRP A 272 9.34 -4.16 -0.92
N ILE A 273 8.54 -3.26 -1.51
CA ILE A 273 7.16 -3.59 -1.91
C ILE A 273 7.12 -4.72 -2.96
N ILE A 274 7.99 -4.70 -3.97
CA ILE A 274 7.98 -5.77 -5.00
C ILE A 274 8.56 -7.10 -4.49
N ASP A 275 9.49 -7.08 -3.54
CA ASP A 275 9.99 -8.27 -2.86
C ASP A 275 8.87 -8.97 -2.07
N GLY A 276 8.09 -8.20 -1.29
CA GLY A 276 6.89 -8.69 -0.60
C GLY A 276 5.84 -9.27 -1.55
N LEU A 277 5.54 -8.56 -2.65
CA LEU A 277 4.59 -9.04 -3.66
C LEU A 277 5.08 -10.30 -4.40
N LEU A 278 6.38 -10.42 -4.67
CA LEU A 278 6.96 -11.61 -5.28
C LEU A 278 6.84 -12.82 -4.34
N ALA A 279 7.13 -12.65 -3.05
CA ALA A 279 6.96 -13.72 -2.07
C ALA A 279 5.49 -14.20 -1.99
N ILE A 280 4.52 -13.26 -1.95
CA ILE A 280 3.07 -13.56 -1.96
C ILE A 280 2.70 -14.38 -3.21
N HIS A 281 3.19 -14.00 -4.39
CA HIS A 281 2.94 -14.73 -5.64
C HIS A 281 3.60 -16.13 -5.67
N ASP A 282 4.88 -16.24 -5.29
CA ASP A 282 5.62 -17.51 -5.33
C ASP A 282 5.08 -18.54 -4.30
N ALA A 283 4.43 -18.08 -3.22
CA ALA A 283 3.66 -18.92 -2.29
C ALA A 283 2.31 -19.42 -2.86
N GLY A 284 1.99 -19.11 -4.12
CA GLY A 284 0.71 -19.43 -4.76
C GLY A 284 -0.49 -18.63 -4.20
N LYS A 285 -0.24 -17.58 -3.42
CA LYS A 285 -1.28 -16.79 -2.75
C LYS A 285 -1.67 -15.59 -3.60
N LEU A 286 -2.49 -15.86 -4.62
CA LEU A 286 -3.13 -14.82 -5.44
C LEU A 286 -4.19 -14.04 -4.65
N LEU A 287 -3.74 -13.19 -3.72
CA LEU A 287 -4.48 -12.00 -3.35
C LEU A 287 -4.56 -11.10 -4.58
N VAL A 288 -5.72 -11.11 -5.25
CA VAL A 288 -5.99 -10.22 -6.38
C VAL A 288 -6.05 -8.78 -5.85
N ILE A 289 -5.19 -7.92 -6.41
CA ILE A 289 -5.05 -6.49 -6.10
C ILE A 289 -5.71 -5.68 -7.22
#